data_AF-A0A0F9DJS2-F1
#
_entry.id   AF-A0A0F9DJS2-F1
#
_cell.length_a   1.000
_cell.length_b   1.000
_cell.length_c   1.000
_cell.angle_alpha   90.00
_cell.angle_beta   90.00
_cell.angle_gamma   90.00
#
_symmetry.space_group_name_H-M   'P 1'
#
loop_
_entity.id
_entity.type
_entity.pdbx_description
1 polymer ?
#
loop_
_entity_poly.entity_id
_entity_poly.type
_entity_poly.pdbx_seq_one_letter_code
_entity_poly.pdbx_strand_id
1 'polypeptide(L)'
;MSLYNVPDLDIGNETAGMDTLLIEVMEEVPSFIPALLFFIFMTILLGGSVSQRKRTGSSDTPMWAVIAGISTLMVALPLTLSAGLVDMVTLSVLVVVTIASGFWFFMSRSRSEAF
;
A
#
# COMPACT_ATOMS: atom_id res chain seq x y z
N MET A 1 15.79 36.09 35.36
CA MET A 1 16.95 35.17 35.39
C MET A 1 16.41 33.77 35.13
N SER A 2 16.36 33.34 33.87
CA SER A 2 15.74 32.09 33.43
C SER A 2 16.80 30.99 33.40
N LEU A 3 16.69 29.99 34.27
CA LEU A 3 17.63 28.87 34.44
C LEU A 3 17.11 27.61 33.74
N TYR A 4 16.81 27.71 32.44
CA TYR A 4 16.51 26.52 31.64
C TYR A 4 17.12 26.66 30.25
N ASN A 5 18.46 26.69 30.22
CA ASN A 5 19.24 26.40 29.02
C ASN A 5 19.42 24.89 29.00
N VAL A 6 18.40 24.16 28.54
CA VAL A 6 18.61 22.75 28.15
C VAL A 6 19.41 22.85 26.87
N PRO A 7 20.64 22.32 26.81
CA PRO A 7 21.33 22.21 25.54
C PRO A 7 20.39 21.46 24.61
N ASP A 8 20.10 22.04 23.44
CA ASP A 8 19.35 21.38 22.38
C ASP A 8 19.94 19.99 22.24
N LEU A 9 19.23 19.01 22.80
CA LEU A 9 19.43 17.63 22.51
C LEU A 9 19.03 17.58 21.04
N ASP A 10 20.02 17.79 20.19
CA ASP A 10 20.07 17.32 18.82
C ASP A 10 20.03 15.80 18.93
N ILE A 11 18.85 15.29 19.33
CA ILE A 11 18.44 13.93 19.02
C ILE A 11 18.25 14.02 17.51
N GLY A 12 19.37 13.99 16.79
CA GLY A 12 19.44 14.17 15.36
C GLY A 12 18.34 13.32 14.78
N ASN A 13 17.33 13.98 14.21
CA ASN A 13 16.26 13.30 13.53
C ASN A 13 16.90 12.68 12.29
N GLU A 14 17.47 11.48 12.41
CA GLU A 14 18.19 10.82 11.32
C GLU A 14 17.25 10.52 10.13
N THR A 15 15.95 10.53 10.38
CA THR A 15 14.89 10.48 9.36
C THR A 15 14.78 11.74 8.52
N ALA A 16 15.28 12.90 8.97
CA ALA A 16 15.21 14.17 8.24
C ALA A 16 15.94 14.11 6.87
N GLY A 17 16.96 13.26 6.73
CA GLY A 17 17.65 13.02 5.47
C GLY A 17 16.96 11.99 4.57
N MET A 18 16.32 10.97 5.16
CA MET A 18 15.69 9.88 4.40
C MET A 18 14.48 10.33 3.58
N ASP A 19 13.63 11.19 4.16
CA ASP A 19 12.47 11.72 3.44
C ASP A 19 12.91 12.58 2.23
N THR A 20 14.00 13.33 2.40
CA THR A 20 14.58 14.15 1.33
C THR A 20 15.07 13.27 0.16
N LEU A 21 15.77 12.17 0.45
CA LEU A 21 16.22 11.23 -0.58
C LEU A 21 15.05 10.57 -1.33
N LEU A 22 13.97 10.23 -0.63
CA LEU A 22 12.78 9.66 -1.27
C LEU A 22 12.08 10.67 -2.19
N ILE A 23 12.01 11.93 -1.77
CA ILE A 23 11.46 13.01 -2.59
C ILE A 23 12.32 13.24 -3.84
N GLU A 24 13.65 13.28 -3.70
CA GLU A 24 14.58 13.42 -4.84
C GLU A 24 14.42 12.26 -5.85
N VAL A 25 14.33 11.02 -5.37
CA VAL A 25 14.08 9.85 -6.23
C VAL A 25 12.73 9.96 -6.95
N MET A 26 11.73 10.55 -6.31
CA MET A 26 10.41 10.76 -6.93
C MET A 26 10.39 11.88 -7.96
N GLU A 27 11.19 12.93 -7.78
CA GLU A 27 11.35 13.97 -8.79
C GLU A 27 12.01 13.39 -10.06
N GLU A 28 12.98 12.50 -9.90
CA GLU A 28 13.65 11.82 -11.02
C GLU A 28 12.79 10.71 -11.64
N VAL A 29 12.03 9.97 -10.83
CA VAL A 29 11.19 8.85 -11.28
C VAL A 29 9.80 8.93 -10.64
N PRO A 30 8.87 9.72 -11.21
CA PRO A 30 7.52 9.88 -10.66
C PRO A 30 6.71 8.58 -10.58
N SER A 31 7.04 7.59 -11.42
CA SER A 31 6.39 6.29 -11.44
C SER A 31 6.87 5.32 -10.36
N PHE A 32 7.87 5.67 -9.55
CA PHE A 32 8.46 4.77 -8.56
C PHE A 32 7.44 4.31 -7.51
N ILE A 33 6.73 5.24 -6.87
CA ILE A 33 5.73 4.92 -5.84
C ILE A 33 4.54 4.13 -6.40
N PRO A 34 3.91 4.52 -7.53
CA PRO A 34 2.88 3.70 -8.15
C PRO A 34 3.35 2.26 -8.46
N ALA A 35 4.57 2.11 -8.97
CA ALA A 35 5.14 0.80 -9.29
C ALA A 35 5.41 -0.03 -8.02
N LEU A 36 5.90 0.60 -6.94
CA LEU A 36 6.11 -0.05 -5.65
C LEU A 36 4.78 -0.55 -5.05
N LEU A 37 3.74 0.29 -5.06
CA LEU A 37 2.42 -0.09 -4.56
C LEU A 37 1.80 -1.21 -5.41
N PHE A 38 1.95 -1.14 -6.73
CA PHE A 38 1.52 -2.20 -7.63
C PHE A 38 2.28 -3.52 -7.39
N PHE A 39 3.59 -3.44 -7.13
CA PHE A 39 4.42 -4.59 -6.79
C PHE A 39 3.96 -5.26 -5.48
N ILE A 40 3.66 -4.48 -4.45
CA ILE A 40 3.10 -4.99 -3.18
C ILE A 40 1.76 -5.69 -3.45
N PHE A 41 0.86 -5.05 -4.20
CA PHE A 41 -0.42 -5.64 -4.56
C PHE A 41 -0.25 -6.99 -5.25
N MET A 42 0.60 -7.06 -6.29
CA MET A 42 0.83 -8.30 -7.03
C MET A 42 1.50 -9.39 -6.19
N THR A 43 2.43 -9.02 -5.31
CA THR A 43 3.11 -9.97 -4.42
C THR A 43 2.11 -10.63 -3.48
N ILE A 44 1.18 -9.86 -2.89
CA ILE A 44 0.15 -10.39 -2.00
C ILE A 44 -0.87 -11.22 -2.78
N LEU A 45 -1.34 -10.71 -3.94
CA LEU A 45 -2.32 -11.41 -4.77
C LEU A 45 -1.78 -12.76 -5.27
N LEU A 46 -0.62 -12.78 -5.90
CA LEU A 46 -0.01 -13.98 -6.46
C LEU A 46 0.50 -14.91 -5.36
N GLY A 47 1.21 -14.37 -4.37
CA GLY A 47 1.75 -15.14 -3.25
C GLY A 47 0.64 -15.84 -2.47
N GLY A 48 -0.42 -15.11 -2.14
CA GLY A 48 -1.60 -15.64 -1.46
C GLY A 48 -2.33 -16.70 -2.28
N SER A 49 -2.63 -16.38 -3.55
CA SER A 49 -3.36 -17.30 -4.44
C SER A 49 -2.59 -18.60 -4.69
N VAL A 50 -1.29 -18.53 -4.97
CA VAL A 50 -0.43 -19.71 -5.19
C VAL A 50 -0.28 -20.52 -3.91
N SER A 51 -0.07 -19.86 -2.77
CA SER A 51 0.06 -20.53 -1.47
C SER A 51 -1.23 -21.28 -1.10
N GLN A 52 -2.39 -20.64 -1.27
CA GLN A 52 -3.68 -21.29 -1.04
C GLN A 52 -3.86 -22.49 -1.98
N ARG A 53 -3.61 -22.32 -3.29
CA ARG A 53 -3.71 -23.41 -4.27
C ARG A 53 -2.85 -24.61 -3.90
N LYS A 54 -1.62 -24.37 -3.44
CA LYS A 54 -0.72 -25.44 -2.99
C LYS A 54 -1.26 -26.18 -1.75
N ARG A 55 -1.95 -25.47 -0.85
CA ARG A 55 -2.46 -26.06 0.41
C ARG A 55 -3.82 -26.76 0.25
N THR A 56 -4.73 -26.21 -0.54
CA THR A 56 -6.13 -26.66 -0.62
C THR A 56 -6.54 -27.22 -1.98
N GLY A 57 -5.65 -27.19 -2.99
CA GLY A 57 -5.93 -27.62 -4.36
C GLY A 57 -6.75 -26.62 -5.19
N SER A 58 -7.40 -25.65 -4.54
CA SER A 58 -8.15 -24.54 -5.15
C SER A 58 -7.67 -23.18 -4.63
N SER A 59 -7.92 -22.11 -5.38
CA SER A 59 -7.61 -20.73 -4.98
C SER A 59 -8.85 -19.86 -5.10
N ASP A 60 -9.12 -19.06 -4.06
CA ASP A 60 -10.11 -17.99 -4.07
C ASP A 60 -9.43 -16.69 -4.47
N THR A 61 -9.15 -16.54 -5.76
CA THR A 61 -8.52 -15.34 -6.34
C THR A 61 -9.31 -14.05 -6.05
N PRO A 62 -10.65 -14.03 -6.11
CA PRO A 62 -11.44 -12.88 -5.68
C PRO A 62 -11.15 -12.42 -4.26
N MET A 63 -11.08 -13.36 -3.30
CA MET A 63 -10.75 -13.05 -1.91
C MET A 63 -9.34 -12.47 -1.80
N TRP A 64 -8.36 -13.06 -2.49
CA TRP A 64 -6.99 -12.56 -2.46
C TRP A 64 -6.83 -11.18 -3.10
N ALA A 65 -7.64 -10.83 -4.10
CA ALA A 65 -7.66 -9.49 -4.69
C ALA A 65 -8.15 -8.43 -3.70
N VAL A 66 -9.12 -8.76 -2.84
CA VAL A 66 -9.59 -7.89 -1.75
C VAL A 66 -8.49 -7.71 -0.71
N ILE A 67 -7.88 -8.81 -0.27
CA ILE A 67 -6.81 -8.79 0.73
C ILE A 67 -5.63 -7.95 0.19
N ALA A 68 -5.20 -8.18 -1.05
CA ALA A 68 -4.14 -7.41 -1.68
C ALA A 68 -4.48 -5.91 -1.76
N GLY A 69 -5.71 -5.55 -2.13
CA GLY A 69 -6.16 -4.15 -2.18
C GLY A 69 -6.10 -3.47 -0.81
N ILE A 70 -6.72 -4.08 0.20
CA ILE A 70 -6.74 -3.54 1.58
C ILE A 70 -5.31 -3.43 2.14
N SER A 71 -4.48 -4.46 1.97
CA SER A 71 -3.10 -4.44 2.46
C SER A 71 -2.27 -3.36 1.78
N THR A 72 -2.44 -3.17 0.46
CA THR A 72 -1.73 -2.11 -0.27
C THR A 72 -2.23 -0.72 0.19
N LEU A 73 -3.52 -0.57 0.45
CA LEU A 73 -4.08 0.67 1.02
C LEU A 73 -3.52 0.97 2.42
N MET A 74 -3.36 -0.05 3.27
CA MET A 74 -2.73 0.09 4.60
C MET A 74 -1.27 0.57 4.52
N VAL A 75 -0.54 0.23 3.46
CA VAL A 75 0.82 0.75 3.21
C VAL A 75 0.79 2.15 2.61
N ALA A 76 -0.16 2.42 1.71
CA ALA A 76 -0.28 3.71 1.06
C ALA A 76 -0.70 4.84 2.02
N LEU A 77 -1.57 4.56 3.01
CA LEU A 77 -2.09 5.58 3.92
C LEU A 77 -0.99 6.29 4.74
N PRO A 78 -0.05 5.60 5.41
CA PRO A 78 1.08 6.27 6.06
C PRO A 78 1.93 7.13 5.11
N LEU A 79 2.10 6.70 3.85
CA LEU A 79 2.85 7.47 2.85
C LEU A 79 2.15 8.79 2.49
N THR A 80 0.84 8.92 2.72
CA THR A 80 0.13 10.19 2.52
C THR A 80 0.43 11.24 3.59
N LEU A 81 1.04 10.86 4.72
CA LEU A 81 1.42 11.81 5.78
C LEU A 81 2.63 12.67 5.38
N SER A 82 3.47 12.17 4.47
CA SER A 82 4.61 12.91 3.94
C SER A 82 4.21 13.61 2.64
N ALA A 83 4.25 14.94 2.66
CA ALA A 83 3.90 15.74 1.49
C ALA A 83 4.82 15.41 0.30
N GLY A 84 4.22 15.14 -0.86
CA GLY A 84 4.94 14.82 -2.09
C GLY A 84 5.20 13.33 -2.34
N LEU A 85 5.00 12.43 -1.35
CA LEU A 85 5.27 11.00 -1.56
C LEU A 85 4.18 10.23 -2.32
N VAL A 86 2.91 10.65 -2.24
CA VAL A 86 1.82 9.99 -2.94
C VAL A 86 1.00 11.02 -3.68
N ASP A 87 0.96 10.89 -5.00
CA ASP A 87 0.07 11.70 -5.83
C ASP A 87 -1.40 11.31 -5.61
N MET A 88 -2.28 12.31 -5.64
CA MET A 88 -3.72 12.14 -5.47
C MET A 88 -4.32 11.21 -6.53
N VAL A 89 -3.77 11.19 -7.74
CA VAL A 89 -4.19 10.27 -8.81
C VAL A 89 -3.90 8.82 -8.41
N THR A 90 -2.70 8.56 -7.88
CA THR A 90 -2.28 7.21 -7.46
C THR A 90 -3.16 6.68 -6.34
N LEU A 91 -3.42 7.52 -5.32
CA LEU A 91 -4.31 7.16 -4.22
C LEU A 91 -5.73 6.84 -4.72
N SER A 92 -6.25 7.68 -5.64
CA SER A 92 -7.59 7.49 -6.22
C SER A 92 -7.70 6.17 -6.98
N VAL A 93 -6.70 5.82 -7.79
CA VAL A 93 -6.63 4.53 -8.50
C VAL A 93 -6.63 3.37 -7.52
N LEU A 94 -5.85 3.47 -6.43
CA LEU A 94 -5.76 2.44 -5.40
C LEU A 94 -7.11 2.18 -4.70
N VAL A 95 -7.85 3.24 -4.40
CA VAL A 95 -9.20 3.15 -3.85
C VAL A 95 -10.16 2.48 -4.85
N VAL A 96 -10.13 2.89 -6.11
CA VAL A 96 -10.97 2.30 -7.17
C VAL A 96 -10.68 0.81 -7.34
N VAL A 97 -9.41 0.41 -7.39
CA VAL A 97 -9.01 -1.00 -7.48
C VAL A 97 -9.48 -1.78 -6.26
N THR A 98 -9.37 -1.21 -5.05
CA THR A 98 -9.83 -1.87 -3.81
C THR A 98 -11.34 -2.10 -3.82
N ILE A 99 -12.13 -1.10 -4.24
CA ILE A 99 -13.59 -1.23 -4.38
C ILE A 99 -13.95 -2.24 -5.46
N ALA A 100 -13.27 -2.21 -6.61
CA ALA A 100 -13.49 -3.16 -7.71
C ALA A 100 -13.20 -4.61 -7.28
N SER A 101 -12.13 -4.83 -6.51
CA SER A 101 -11.84 -6.14 -5.90
C SER A 101 -12.95 -6.59 -4.95
N GLY A 102 -13.45 -5.68 -4.11
CA GLY A 102 -14.58 -5.96 -3.21
C GLY A 102 -15.82 -6.38 -4.00
N PHE A 103 -16.17 -5.61 -5.03
CA PHE A 103 -17.29 -5.91 -5.91
C PHE A 103 -17.14 -7.27 -6.62
N TRP A 104 -15.94 -7.57 -7.13
CA TRP A 104 -15.63 -8.88 -7.72
C TRP A 104 -15.87 -10.01 -6.70
N PHE A 105 -15.37 -9.86 -5.48
CA PHE A 105 -15.57 -10.85 -4.42
C PHE A 105 -17.04 -11.11 -4.12
N PHE A 106 -17.86 -10.06 -3.97
CA PHE A 106 -19.30 -10.21 -3.77
C PHE A 106 -19.99 -10.92 -4.94
N MET A 107 -19.66 -10.56 -6.19
CA MET A 107 -20.21 -11.25 -7.35
C MET A 107 -19.83 -12.74 -7.39
N SER A 108 -18.59 -13.09 -7.04
CA SER A 108 -18.15 -14.49 -7.01
C SER A 108 -18.92 -15.33 -5.99
N ARG A 109 -19.29 -14.75 -4.85
CA ARG A 109 -20.10 -15.42 -3.81
C ARG A 109 -21.53 -15.63 -4.27
N SER A 110 -22.16 -14.61 -4.87
CA SER A 110 -23.56 -14.70 -5.34
C SER A 110 -23.81 -15.83 -6.35
N ARG A 111 -22.81 -16.17 -7.17
CA ARG A 111 -22.92 -17.27 -8.15
C ARG A 111 -22.76 -18.65 -7.51
N SER A 112 -22.08 -18.75 -6.36
CA SER A 112 -21.85 -20.01 -5.67
C SER A 112 -23.08 -20.51 -4.90
N GLU A 113 -24.05 -19.65 -4.61
CA GLU A 113 -25.27 -19.99 -3.85
C GLU A 113 -26.45 -20.37 -4.76
N ALA A 114 -26.31 -20.20 -6.07
CA ALA A 114 -27.35 -20.46 -7.06
C ALA A 114 -27.33 -21.90 -7.64
N PHE A 115 -26.42 -22.75 -7.16
CA PHE A 115 -26.25 -24.16 -7.53
C PHE A 115 -26.26 -25.03 -6.27
#